data_AF-X1V5E4-F1
#
_entry.id   AF-X1V5E4-F1
#
_cell.length_a   1.000
_cell.length_b   1.000
_cell.length_c   1.000
_cell.angle_alpha   90.00
_cell.angle_beta   90.00
_cell.angle_gamma   90.00
#
_symmetry.space_group_name_H-M   'P 1'
#
loop_
_entity.id
_entity.type
_entity.pdbx_description
1 polymer ?
#
loop_
_entity_poly.entity_id
_entity_poly.type
_entity_poly.pdbx_seq_one_letter_code
_entity_poly.pdbx_strand_id
1 'polypeptide(L)'
;EDEQLYDEVLTEAMRLVRISDEIKVSVAKVPKDVEKPAKKAIKQGLNVAGFCIRCGEKLKLNPMVPYCPKCFKSWKKYKNEEHEEKYCHICGKPNKSSLIKPSCYECYTINKNVLEFPLA
;
A
#
# COMPACT_ATOMS: atom_id res chain seq x y z
N GLU A 1 -30.35 -34.31 -25.30
CA GLU A 1 -30.60 -33.44 -24.14
C GLU A 1 -29.24 -33.13 -23.54
N ASP A 2 -28.90 -31.85 -23.44
CA ASP A 2 -27.55 -31.26 -23.55
C ASP A 2 -26.47 -31.86 -22.63
N GLU A 3 -25.74 -32.86 -23.13
CA GLU A 3 -24.52 -33.42 -22.50
C GLU A 3 -23.48 -32.33 -22.20
N GLN A 4 -23.39 -31.33 -23.09
CA GLN A 4 -22.51 -30.17 -22.92
C GLN A 4 -22.91 -29.29 -21.72
N LEU A 5 -24.20 -29.17 -21.41
CA LEU A 5 -24.67 -28.38 -20.27
C LEU A 5 -24.29 -29.03 -18.94
N TYR A 6 -24.31 -30.37 -18.87
CA TYR A 6 -23.92 -31.09 -17.66
C TYR A 6 -22.42 -30.96 -17.37
N ASP A 7 -21.58 -30.99 -18.41
CA ASP A 7 -20.13 -30.82 -18.26
C ASP A 7 -19.74 -29.41 -17.80
N GLU A 8 -20.40 -28.38 -18.33
CA GLU A 8 -20.20 -27.00 -17.91
C GLU A 8 -20.58 -26.78 -16.44
N VAL A 9 -21.74 -27.30 -16.03
CA VAL A 9 -22.21 -27.22 -14.64
C VAL A 9 -21.28 -27.99 -13.69
N LEU A 10 -20.80 -29.17 -14.10
CA LEU A 10 -19.88 -29.98 -13.31
C LEU A 10 -18.53 -29.28 -13.12
N THR A 11 -18.01 -28.63 -14.16
CA THR A 11 -16.74 -27.90 -14.13
C THR A 11 -16.79 -26.72 -13.16
N GLU A 12 -17.88 -25.94 -13.19
CA GLU A 12 -18.07 -24.81 -12.29
C GLU A 12 -18.27 -25.27 -10.83
N ALA A 13 -19.04 -26.35 -10.61
CA ALA A 13 -19.22 -26.92 -9.27
C ALA A 13 -17.88 -27.39 -8.67
N MET A 14 -17.04 -28.07 -9.46
CA MET A 14 -15.70 -28.50 -9.03
C MET A 14 -14.78 -27.33 -8.70
N ARG A 15 -14.87 -26.23 -9.47
CA ARG A 15 -14.08 -25.01 -9.21
C ARG A 15 -14.48 -24.38 -7.88
N LEU A 16 -15.76 -24.32 -7.56
CA LEU A 16 -16.25 -23.79 -6.29
C LEU A 16 -15.78 -24.64 -5.11
N VAL A 17 -15.87 -25.97 -5.20
CA VAL A 17 -15.39 -26.88 -4.13
C VAL A 17 -13.90 -26.67 -3.85
N ARG A 18 -13.07 -26.52 -4.89
CA ARG A 18 -11.62 -26.26 -4.73
C ARG A 18 -11.32 -24.92 -4.07
N ILE A 19 -12.16 -23.91 -4.29
CA ILE A 19 -12.01 -22.59 -3.66
C ILE A 19 -12.55 -22.62 -2.22
N SER A 20 -13.56 -23.44 -1.95
CA SER A 20 -14.18 -23.62 -0.63
C SER A 20 -13.39 -24.54 0.31
N ASP A 21 -12.52 -25.42 -0.22
CA ASP A 21 -11.56 -26.17 0.59
C ASP A 21 -10.59 -25.18 1.24
N GLU A 22 -10.96 -24.84 2.47
CA GLU A 22 -10.43 -23.79 3.32
C GLU A 22 -8.92 -23.58 3.17
N ILE A 23 -8.54 -22.36 2.81
CA ILE A 23 -7.16 -21.90 2.92
C ILE A 23 -6.82 -21.84 4.43
N LYS A 24 -6.29 -22.94 4.97
CA LYS A 24 -5.72 -22.99 6.33
C LYS A 24 -4.43 -22.17 6.36
N VAL A 25 -4.55 -20.84 6.39
CA VAL A 25 -3.42 -19.95 6.64
C VAL A 25 -3.12 -20.01 8.13
N SER A 26 -2.15 -20.85 8.51
CA SER A 26 -1.60 -20.83 9.86
C SER A 26 -0.83 -19.52 10.06
N VAL A 27 -1.41 -18.56 10.76
CA VAL A 27 -0.72 -17.33 11.17
C VAL A 27 0.24 -17.68 12.31
N ALA A 28 1.53 -17.77 12.00
CA ALA A 28 2.56 -17.84 13.02
C ALA A 28 2.59 -16.51 13.81
N LYS A 29 2.42 -16.60 15.12
CA LYS A 29 2.43 -15.44 16.03
C LYS A 29 3.85 -14.90 16.13
N VAL A 30 4.12 -13.74 15.53
CA VAL A 30 5.40 -13.06 15.63
C VAL A 30 5.54 -12.47 17.05
N PRO A 31 6.55 -12.86 17.84
CA PRO A 31 6.78 -12.25 19.14
C PRO A 31 7.16 -10.77 18.95
N LYS A 32 6.43 -9.91 19.67
CA LYS A 32 6.83 -8.52 19.91
C LYS A 32 7.76 -8.56 21.10
N ASP A 33 9.04 -8.24 20.92
CA ASP A 33 9.81 -7.53 21.93
C ASP A 33 11.01 -6.78 21.31
N VAL A 34 10.96 -5.47 21.56
CA VAL A 34 11.99 -4.43 21.73
C VAL A 34 13.36 -4.57 21.02
N GLU A 35 13.66 -3.61 20.13
CA GLU A 35 14.70 -2.55 20.32
C GLU A 35 15.03 -1.88 18.96
N LYS A 36 15.12 -0.54 18.96
CA LYS A 36 15.63 0.22 17.81
C LYS A 36 17.14 -0.05 17.69
N PRO A 37 17.60 -0.41 16.48
CA PRO A 37 18.69 0.40 15.93
C PRO A 37 18.46 0.77 14.46
N ALA A 38 19.15 1.83 14.08
CA ALA A 38 19.08 2.44 12.78
C ALA A 38 19.69 1.55 11.68
N LYS A 39 19.19 1.78 10.45
CA LYS A 39 19.81 1.53 9.14
C LYS A 39 19.75 0.12 8.53
N LYS A 40 19.15 0.14 7.32
CA LYS A 40 19.38 -0.69 6.11
C LYS A 40 18.99 -2.17 6.17
N ALA A 41 17.84 -2.46 5.57
CA ALA A 41 17.68 -3.67 4.74
C ALA A 41 17.06 -3.27 3.39
N ILE A 42 17.90 -3.39 2.36
CA ILE A 42 17.48 -3.53 0.97
C ILE A 42 16.84 -4.91 0.88
N LYS A 43 15.53 -4.98 0.68
CA LYS A 43 14.89 -6.16 0.11
C LYS A 43 14.42 -5.75 -1.28
N GLN A 44 15.21 -6.18 -2.27
CA GLN A 44 14.79 -6.22 -3.65
C GLN A 44 13.61 -7.20 -3.72
N GLY A 45 12.45 -6.64 -3.99
CA GLY A 45 11.22 -7.34 -4.26
C GLY A 45 10.30 -6.26 -4.78
N LEU A 46 9.87 -6.39 -6.03
CA LEU A 46 9.00 -5.48 -6.76
C LEU A 46 7.58 -5.49 -6.17
N ASN A 47 7.47 -5.25 -4.86
CA ASN A 47 6.25 -4.85 -4.17
C ASN A 47 6.38 -3.33 -4.06
N VAL A 48 5.48 -2.58 -4.69
CA VAL A 48 5.57 -1.13 -4.78
C VAL A 48 5.51 -0.54 -3.36
N ALA A 49 6.68 -0.30 -2.78
CA ALA A 49 6.82 0.21 -1.42
C ALA A 49 6.62 1.72 -1.46
N GLY A 50 5.73 2.22 -0.61
CA GLY A 50 5.54 3.65 -0.39
C GLY A 50 6.41 4.16 0.76
N PHE A 51 6.43 5.46 0.93
CA PHE A 51 7.23 6.18 1.93
C PHE A 51 6.38 7.25 2.62
N CYS A 52 6.64 7.49 3.90
CA CYS A 52 5.99 8.59 4.60
C CYS A 52 6.51 9.94 4.10
N ILE A 53 5.61 10.84 3.71
CA ILE A 53 6.00 12.17 3.19
C ILE A 53 6.72 13.05 4.23
N ARG A 54 6.57 12.76 5.53
CA ARG A 54 7.20 13.50 6.64
C ARG A 54 8.51 12.90 7.15
N CYS A 55 8.54 11.58 7.35
CA CYS A 55 9.69 10.91 7.97
C CYS A 55 10.46 9.97 7.03
N GLY A 56 9.96 9.71 5.82
CA GLY A 56 10.58 8.78 4.87
C GLY A 56 10.50 7.30 5.28
N GLU A 57 9.68 6.95 6.28
CA GLU A 57 9.50 5.57 6.72
C GLU A 57 8.80 4.75 5.63
N LYS A 58 9.28 3.53 5.36
CA LYS A 58 8.68 2.62 4.37
C LYS A 58 7.31 2.15 4.85
N LEU A 59 6.32 2.25 3.97
CA LEU A 59 4.93 1.86 4.22
C LEU A 59 4.25 1.40 2.94
N LYS A 60 2.96 1.04 3.03
CA LYS A 60 2.18 0.61 1.85
C LYS A 60 1.96 1.81 0.93
N LEU A 61 2.23 1.67 -0.36
CA LEU A 61 1.95 2.71 -1.33
C LEU A 61 0.44 2.96 -1.44
N ASN A 62 0.00 4.08 -0.87
CA ASN A 62 -1.35 4.58 -0.97
C ASN A 62 -1.31 6.12 -0.92
N PRO A 63 -1.47 6.81 -2.08
CA PRO A 63 -1.46 8.27 -2.11
C PRO A 63 -2.57 8.92 -1.27
N MET A 64 -3.67 8.21 -0.97
CA MET A 64 -4.71 8.73 -0.07
C MET A 64 -4.26 8.79 1.39
N VAL A 65 -3.30 7.94 1.78
CA VAL A 65 -2.78 7.89 3.16
C VAL A 65 -1.25 7.98 3.12
N PRO A 66 -0.71 9.17 2.83
CA PRO A 66 0.73 9.34 2.61
C PRO A 66 1.55 9.38 3.91
N TYR A 67 0.88 9.38 5.07
CA TYR A 67 1.50 9.42 6.38
C TYR A 67 1.57 8.06 7.05
N CYS A 68 2.63 7.83 7.81
CA CYS A 68 2.66 6.74 8.77
C CYS A 68 1.75 7.03 9.98
N PRO A 69 1.32 6.01 10.75
CA PRO A 69 0.40 6.20 11.88
C PRO A 69 0.89 7.21 12.93
N LYS A 70 2.21 7.31 13.12
CA LYS A 70 2.83 8.27 14.05
C LYS A 70 2.69 9.70 13.53
N CYS A 71 3.05 9.95 12.28
CA CYS A 71 2.97 11.26 11.66
C CYS A 71 1.52 11.71 11.45
N PHE A 72 0.62 10.77 11.13
CA PHE A 72 -0.81 11.04 10.99
C PHE A 72 -1.43 11.54 12.31
N LYS A 73 -1.06 10.96 13.46
CA LYS A 73 -1.52 11.44 14.78
C LYS A 73 -1.10 12.89 15.04
N SER A 74 0.13 13.25 14.67
CA SER A 74 0.61 14.64 14.80
C SER A 74 -0.12 15.56 13.83
N TRP A 75 -0.26 15.16 12.57
CA TRP A 75 -0.97 15.92 11.55
C TRP A 75 -2.44 16.16 11.93
N LYS A 76 -3.14 15.16 12.46
CA LYS A 76 -4.55 15.25 12.92
C LYS A 76 -4.77 16.35 13.97
N LYS A 77 -3.74 16.76 14.72
CA LYS A 77 -3.83 17.87 15.67
C LYS A 77 -3.89 19.23 14.98
N TYR A 78 -3.16 19.38 13.88
CA TYR A 78 -3.07 20.63 13.13
C TYR A 78 -4.07 20.71 11.97
N LYS A 79 -4.51 19.57 11.42
CA LYS A 79 -5.44 19.44 10.27
C LYS A 79 -5.08 20.34 9.07
N ASN A 80 -3.81 20.70 8.93
CA ASN A 80 -3.34 21.52 7.82
C ASN A 80 -2.99 20.61 6.65
N GLU A 81 -3.92 20.47 5.72
CA GLU A 81 -3.80 19.60 4.52
C GLU A 81 -2.82 20.18 3.50
N GLU A 82 -2.64 21.50 3.52
CA GLU A 82 -1.72 22.27 2.68
C GLU A 82 -0.27 22.30 3.18
N HIS A 83 0.00 21.67 4.33
CA HIS A 83 1.34 21.70 4.91
C HIS A 83 2.35 21.02 3.97
N GLU A 84 3.37 21.77 3.54
CA GLU A 84 4.45 21.23 2.73
C GLU A 84 5.35 20.31 3.56
N GLU A 85 5.41 19.04 3.15
CA GLU A 85 6.28 18.01 3.68
C GLU A 85 7.52 17.82 2.80
N LYS A 86 8.47 17.00 3.28
CA LYS A 86 9.84 16.97 2.77
C LYS A 86 10.15 15.79 1.84
N TYR A 87 9.30 14.78 1.75
CA TYR A 87 9.58 13.54 1.01
C TYR A 87 8.45 13.15 0.07
N CYS A 88 8.80 12.49 -1.04
CA CYS A 88 7.86 11.87 -1.97
C CYS A 88 7.39 10.50 -1.45
N HIS A 89 6.09 10.25 -1.52
CA HIS A 89 5.49 8.99 -1.10
C HIS A 89 5.87 7.80 -1.97
N ILE A 90 6.13 8.02 -3.27
CA ILE A 90 6.35 6.93 -4.23
C ILE A 90 7.85 6.54 -4.27
N CYS A 91 8.74 7.52 -4.38
CA CYS A 91 10.17 7.26 -4.54
C CYS A 91 10.99 7.48 -3.26
N GLY A 92 10.41 8.07 -2.20
CA GLY A 92 11.12 8.36 -0.95
C GLY A 92 12.18 9.46 -1.06
N LYS A 93 12.35 10.08 -2.23
CA LYS A 93 13.30 11.19 -2.43
C LYS A 93 12.79 12.46 -1.72
N PRO A 94 13.70 13.34 -1.26
CA PRO A 94 13.30 14.61 -0.72
C PRO A 94 12.63 15.47 -1.80
N ASN A 95 11.39 15.87 -1.58
CA ASN A 95 10.59 16.68 -2.49
C ASN A 95 9.50 17.42 -1.69
N LYS A 96 9.14 18.65 -2.14
CA LYS A 96 7.98 19.37 -1.62
C LYS A 96 6.71 18.62 -1.98
N SER A 97 6.16 17.91 -1.01
CA SER A 97 4.96 17.07 -1.20
C SER A 97 3.96 17.46 -0.12
N SER A 98 2.67 17.51 -0.40
CA SER A 98 1.62 17.83 0.57
C SER A 98 0.65 16.65 0.73
N LEU A 99 -0.35 16.77 1.60
CA LEU A 99 -1.39 15.74 1.70
C LEU A 99 -2.13 15.58 0.37
N ILE A 100 -2.38 16.69 -0.31
CA ILE A 100 -3.05 16.77 -1.63
C ILE A 100 -2.13 16.23 -2.73
N LYS A 101 -0.82 16.53 -2.64
CA LYS A 101 0.18 16.14 -3.63
C LYS A 101 1.27 15.31 -2.97
N PRO A 102 1.03 14.02 -2.69
CA PRO A 102 1.94 13.19 -1.91
C PRO A 102 3.17 12.72 -2.69
N SER A 103 3.25 12.99 -3.99
CA SER A 103 4.31 12.52 -4.87
C SER A 103 4.97 13.64 -5.66
N CYS A 104 6.23 13.43 -6.07
CA CYS A 104 6.88 14.29 -7.06
C CYS A 104 6.22 14.16 -8.44
N TYR A 105 6.45 15.16 -9.29
CA TYR A 105 5.89 15.24 -10.64
C TYR A 105 6.20 14.00 -11.48
N GLU A 106 7.46 13.55 -11.48
CA GLU A 106 7.90 12.34 -12.20
C GLU A 106 7.14 11.09 -11.78
N CYS A 107 6.94 10.89 -10.47
CA CYS A 107 6.22 9.72 -9.99
C CYS A 107 4.71 9.84 -10.24
N TYR A 108 4.16 11.07 -10.20
CA TYR A 108 2.77 11.32 -10.55
C TYR A 108 2.50 11.00 -12.02
N THR A 109 3.33 11.48 -12.96
CA THR A 109 3.12 11.23 -14.40
C THR A 109 3.18 9.76 -14.77
N ILE A 110 4.04 8.98 -14.11
CA ILE A 110 4.16 7.52 -14.29
C ILE A 110 2.94 6.78 -13.70
N ASN A 111 2.48 7.19 -12.51
CA ASN A 111 1.49 6.42 -11.74
C ASN A 111 0.06 6.97 -11.82
N LYS A 112 -0.20 8.07 -12.54
CA LYS A 112 -1.54 8.70 -12.66
C LYS A 112 -2.65 7.77 -13.15
N ASN A 113 -2.30 6.72 -13.89
CA ASN A 113 -3.25 5.75 -14.43
C ASN A 113 -3.36 4.47 -13.57
N VAL A 114 -2.52 4.34 -12.54
CA VAL A 114 -2.36 3.12 -11.73
C VAL A 114 -2.77 3.35 -10.28
N LEU A 115 -2.57 4.57 -9.77
CA LEU A 115 -2.86 4.93 -8.39
C LEU A 115 -3.93 6.01 -8.34
N GLU A 116 -4.80 5.90 -7.33
CA GLU A 116 -5.75 6.95 -6.99
C GLU A 116 -5.04 8.02 -6.14
N PHE A 117 -5.04 9.24 -6.66
CA PHE A 117 -4.54 10.41 -5.96
C PHE A 117 -5.72 11.19 -5.36
N PRO A 118 -5.57 11.78 -4.16
CA PRO A 118 -6.54 12.73 -3.66
C PRO A 118 -6.54 13.95 -4.58
N LEU A 119 -7.50 13.99 -5.50
CA LEU A 119 -7.79 15.16 -6.33
C LEU A 119 -8.48 16.19 -5.43
N ALA A 120 -7.93 17.40 -5.40
CA ALA A 120 -8.56 18.56 -4.78
C ALA A 120 -9.65 19.12 -5.70
#